data_AF-A0A373P5U9-F1
#
_entry.id   AF-A0A373P5U9-F1
#
_cell.length_a   1.000
_cell.length_b   1.000
_cell.length_c   1.000
_cell.angle_alpha   90.00
_cell.angle_beta   90.00
_cell.angle_gamma   90.00
#
_symmetry.space_group_name_H-M   'P 1'
#
loop_
_entity.id
_entity.type
_entity.pdbx_description
1 polymer ?
#
loop_
_entity_poly.entity_id
_entity_poly.type
_entity_poly.pdbx_seq_one_letter_code
_entity_poly.pdbx_strand_id
1 'polypeptide(L)'
;MGFFDLFKIKKALSPEPLDNKSIFPEQINFSQSAKASDNYCQKIYDLYYKDYPEMPFISKDRELNTNWFEQAKTFSQQSLVSKSMMKRYSDGLLPGHIYMLYWLKKYSNKKTPAYFEYEYGIDFVAEKTFLKRNGYLDELDKPTPKGI
;
A
#
# COMPACT_ATOMS: atom_id res chain seq x y z
N MET A 1 -2.49 41.61 -16.33
CA MET A 1 -3.39 40.90 -15.40
C MET A 1 -2.74 39.57 -15.10
N GLY A 2 -2.24 39.42 -13.87
CA GLY A 2 -1.16 38.49 -13.52
C GLY A 2 -1.67 37.09 -13.18
N PHE A 3 -0.76 36.11 -13.29
CA PHE A 3 -0.96 34.70 -12.92
C PHE A 3 -1.58 34.49 -11.52
N PHE A 4 -1.45 35.46 -10.62
CA PHE A 4 -2.05 35.44 -9.29
C PHE A 4 -3.59 35.54 -9.30
N ASP A 5 -4.20 36.20 -10.28
CA ASP A 5 -5.66 36.33 -10.36
C ASP A 5 -6.31 35.02 -10.81
N LEU A 6 -5.62 34.26 -11.68
CA LEU A 6 -6.07 32.94 -12.13
C LEU A 6 -6.05 31.90 -10.99
N PHE A 7 -5.09 32.03 -10.06
CA PHE A 7 -4.99 31.19 -8.86
C PHE A 7 -6.13 31.45 -7.87
N LYS A 8 -6.56 32.71 -7.71
CA LYS A 8 -7.69 33.05 -6.84
C LYS A 8 -9.02 32.52 -7.38
N ILE A 9 -9.23 32.59 -8.69
CA ILE A 9 -10.45 32.09 -9.34
C ILE A 9 -10.54 30.55 -9.24
N LYS A 10 -9.43 29.83 -9.43
CA LYS A 10 -9.40 28.36 -9.25
C LYS A 10 -9.72 27.91 -7.83
N LYS A 11 -9.31 28.69 -6.81
CA LYS A 11 -9.59 28.38 -5.40
C LYS A 11 -11.07 28.55 -5.03
N ALA A 12 -11.80 29.42 -5.74
CA ALA A 12 -13.22 29.68 -5.48
C ALA A 12 -14.19 28.68 -6.15
N LEU A 13 -13.71 27.85 -7.10
CA LEU A 13 -14.52 26.88 -7.84
C LEU A 13 -14.25 25.41 -7.46
N SER A 14 -13.33 25.13 -6.53
CA SER A 14 -13.20 23.79 -5.96
C SER A 14 -14.31 23.56 -4.93
N PRO A 15 -15.07 22.45 -5.00
CA PRO A 15 -15.97 22.08 -3.91
C PRO A 15 -15.17 21.97 -2.60
N GLU A 16 -15.69 22.57 -1.54
CA GLU A 16 -15.11 22.53 -0.19
C GLU A 16 -14.69 21.08 0.16
N PRO A 17 -13.46 20.86 0.64
CA PRO A 17 -13.05 19.54 1.08
C PRO A 17 -13.94 19.12 2.24
N LEU A 18 -14.59 17.97 2.10
CA LEU A 18 -15.31 17.31 3.18
C LEU A 18 -14.41 17.29 4.42
N ASP A 19 -14.96 17.79 5.54
CA ASP A 19 -14.26 18.01 6.81
C ASP A 19 -13.61 16.70 7.29
N ASN A 20 -12.29 16.60 7.14
CA ASN A 20 -11.46 15.43 7.45
C ASN A 20 -11.31 15.17 8.96
N LYS A 21 -12.24 15.65 9.80
CA LYS A 21 -12.13 15.69 11.26
C LYS A 21 -12.87 14.59 12.03
N SER A 22 -13.38 13.55 11.37
CA SER A 22 -14.16 12.51 12.08
C SER A 22 -13.71 11.06 11.89
N ILE A 23 -12.60 10.79 11.19
CA ILE A 23 -12.07 9.42 11.10
C ILE A 23 -11.01 9.24 12.18
N PHE A 24 -11.37 8.53 13.25
CA PHE A 24 -10.44 8.20 14.33
C PHE A 24 -9.21 7.46 13.78
N PRO A 25 -7.98 7.75 14.26
CA PRO A 25 -6.75 7.11 13.76
C PRO A 25 -6.75 5.58 13.87
N GLU A 26 -7.57 5.05 14.77
CA GLU A 26 -7.82 3.63 14.98
C GLU A 26 -8.58 2.97 13.81
N GLN A 27 -9.53 3.69 13.19
CA GLN A 27 -10.27 3.22 12.01
C GLN A 27 -9.38 3.16 10.77
N ILE A 28 -8.45 4.12 10.62
CA ILE A 28 -7.46 4.16 9.53
C ILE A 28 -6.47 3.00 9.62
N ASN A 29 -6.07 2.59 10.82
CA ASN A 29 -5.19 1.43 11.00
C ASN A 29 -5.90 0.11 10.67
N PHE A 30 -7.19 0.01 10.98
CA PHE A 30 -7.99 -1.17 10.70
C PHE A 30 -8.33 -1.30 9.21
N SER A 31 -8.66 -0.20 8.53
CA SER A 31 -8.96 -0.20 7.09
C SER A 31 -7.77 -0.61 6.23
N GLN A 32 -6.54 -0.26 6.65
CA GLN A 32 -5.30 -0.59 5.93
C GLN A 32 -4.85 -2.04 6.11
N SER A 33 -5.29 -2.71 7.17
CA SER A 33 -4.97 -4.13 7.44
C SER A 33 -6.07 -5.09 6.98
N ALA A 34 -7.26 -4.59 6.67
CA ALA A 34 -8.34 -5.39 6.10
C ALA A 34 -8.26 -5.41 4.56
N LYS A 35 -8.43 -6.58 3.95
CA LYS A 35 -8.60 -6.72 2.50
C LYS A 35 -9.89 -6.00 2.04
N ALA A 36 -9.85 -5.36 0.88
CA ALA A 36 -11.04 -4.81 0.21
C ALA A 36 -12.04 -5.91 -0.19
N SER A 37 -13.24 -5.51 -0.61
CA SER A 37 -14.24 -6.45 -1.11
C SER A 37 -13.71 -7.24 -2.31
N ASP A 38 -14.14 -8.50 -2.45
CA ASP A 38 -13.64 -9.36 -3.53
C ASP A 38 -14.02 -8.84 -4.92
N ASN A 39 -15.20 -8.22 -5.06
CA ASN A 39 -15.61 -7.59 -6.32
C ASN A 39 -14.68 -6.41 -6.69
N TYR A 40 -14.36 -5.55 -5.72
CA TYR A 40 -13.45 -4.44 -5.94
C TYR A 40 -12.04 -4.93 -6.31
N CYS A 41 -11.52 -5.93 -5.60
CA CYS A 41 -10.24 -6.56 -5.92
C CYS A 41 -10.23 -7.15 -7.33
N GLN A 42 -11.23 -7.96 -7.67
CA GLN A 42 -11.33 -8.63 -8.96
C GLN A 42 -11.34 -7.63 -10.12
N LYS A 43 -12.13 -6.56 -9.99
CA LYS A 43 -12.18 -5.48 -10.97
C LYS A 43 -10.80 -4.86 -11.21
N ILE A 44 -10.04 -4.61 -10.14
CA ILE A 44 -8.69 -4.04 -10.25
C ILE A 44 -7.71 -5.03 -10.88
N TYR A 45 -7.78 -6.31 -10.50
CA TYR A 45 -6.91 -7.34 -11.07
C TYR A 45 -7.15 -7.53 -12.56
N ASP A 46 -8.42 -7.57 -13.00
CA ASP A 46 -8.77 -7.73 -14.41
C ASP A 46 -8.29 -6.55 -15.27
N LEU A 47 -8.32 -5.33 -14.73
CA LEU A 47 -7.93 -4.13 -15.45
C LEU A 47 -6.42 -3.90 -15.51
N TYR A 48 -5.70 -4.18 -14.41
CA TYR A 48 -4.32 -3.68 -14.25
C TYR A 48 -3.27 -4.76 -13.95
N TYR A 49 -3.66 -5.92 -13.43
CA TYR A 49 -2.71 -6.89 -12.89
C TYR A 49 -2.85 -8.30 -13.48
N LYS A 50 -3.67 -8.50 -14.51
CA LYS A 50 -4.01 -9.82 -15.07
C LYS A 50 -2.80 -10.71 -15.42
N ASP A 51 -1.69 -10.12 -15.83
CA ASP A 51 -0.48 -10.83 -16.25
C ASP A 51 0.58 -10.93 -15.14
N TYR A 52 0.27 -10.53 -13.92
CA TYR A 52 1.21 -10.53 -12.79
C TYR A 52 1.40 -11.96 -12.27
N PRO A 53 2.63 -12.33 -11.87
CA PRO A 53 2.89 -13.63 -11.26
C PRO A 53 2.20 -13.77 -9.88
N GLU A 54 1.99 -12.65 -9.18
CA GLU A 54 1.26 -12.58 -7.92
C GLU A 54 0.44 -11.29 -7.88
N MET A 55 -0.80 -11.36 -7.39
CA MET A 55 -1.67 -10.20 -7.33
C MET A 55 -1.32 -9.33 -6.11
N PRO A 56 -1.19 -8.00 -6.26
CA PRO A 56 -0.91 -7.15 -5.12
C PRO A 56 -2.08 -7.13 -4.14
N PHE A 57 -1.76 -6.95 -2.86
CA PHE A 57 -2.73 -6.67 -1.82
C PHE A 57 -3.44 -5.33 -2.09
N ILE A 58 -4.75 -5.33 -1.84
CA ILE A 58 -5.62 -4.16 -1.96
C ILE A 58 -6.40 -4.07 -0.66
N SER A 59 -6.13 -3.02 0.11
CA SER A 59 -6.78 -2.77 1.39
C SER A 59 -8.16 -2.16 1.21
N LYS A 60 -9.00 -2.36 2.22
CA LYS A 60 -10.33 -1.74 2.31
C LYS A 60 -10.24 -0.21 2.39
N ASP A 61 -9.13 0.31 2.89
CA ASP A 61 -8.81 1.74 2.87
C ASP A 61 -8.81 2.29 1.43
N ARG A 62 -8.21 1.57 0.48
CA ARG A 62 -8.23 1.96 -0.93
C ARG A 62 -9.64 2.04 -1.51
N GLU A 63 -10.50 1.10 -1.12
CA GLU A 63 -11.88 1.02 -1.60
C GLU A 63 -12.77 2.15 -1.05
N LEU A 64 -12.66 2.44 0.25
CA LEU A 64 -13.64 3.29 0.95
C LEU A 64 -13.16 4.72 1.20
N ASN A 65 -11.86 4.90 1.40
CA ASN A 65 -11.32 6.16 1.93
C ASN A 65 -10.43 6.89 0.92
N THR A 66 -10.24 6.33 -0.28
CA THR A 66 -9.37 6.93 -1.30
C THR A 66 -10.00 6.93 -2.68
N ASN A 67 -9.54 7.86 -3.54
CA ASN A 67 -9.85 7.88 -4.96
C ASN A 67 -8.81 7.10 -5.78
N TRP A 68 -8.25 6.01 -5.23
CA TRP A 68 -7.13 5.29 -5.87
C TRP A 68 -7.49 4.78 -7.27
N PHE A 69 -8.72 4.29 -7.47
CA PHE A 69 -9.15 3.78 -8.77
C PHE A 69 -9.10 4.85 -9.88
N GLU A 70 -9.54 6.07 -9.59
CA GLU A 70 -9.50 7.19 -10.55
C GLU A 70 -8.05 7.68 -10.78
N GLN A 71 -7.22 7.65 -9.75
CA GLN A 71 -5.80 7.95 -9.86
C GLN A 71 -5.07 6.92 -10.73
N ALA A 72 -5.35 5.63 -10.55
CA ALA A 72 -4.78 4.56 -11.38
C ALA A 72 -5.17 4.67 -12.86
N LYS A 73 -6.38 5.16 -13.14
CA LYS A 73 -6.83 5.41 -14.51
C LYS A 73 -6.09 6.59 -15.16
N THR A 74 -5.78 7.64 -14.39
CA THR A 74 -5.18 8.88 -14.90
C THR A 74 -3.65 8.83 -14.91
N PHE A 75 -3.06 8.21 -13.88
CA PHE A 75 -1.62 8.15 -13.59
C PHE A 75 -1.19 6.71 -13.32
N SER A 76 -1.44 5.83 -14.28
CA SER A 76 -1.20 4.39 -14.15
C SER A 76 0.24 4.05 -13.75
N GLN A 77 1.24 4.71 -14.35
CA GLN A 77 2.65 4.47 -14.03
C GLN A 77 3.04 4.81 -12.58
N GLN A 78 2.33 5.74 -11.93
CA GLN A 78 2.64 6.20 -10.57
C GLN A 78 1.80 5.48 -9.51
N SER A 79 0.59 5.03 -9.88
CA SER A 79 -0.38 4.50 -8.93
C SER A 79 -0.35 2.97 -8.83
N LEU A 80 0.11 2.29 -9.88
CA LEU A 80 0.14 0.84 -9.96
C LEU A 80 1.42 0.27 -9.34
N VAL A 81 1.28 -0.83 -8.61
CA VAL A 81 2.42 -1.62 -8.14
C VAL A 81 3.10 -2.23 -9.35
N SER A 82 4.41 -2.10 -9.48
CA SER A 82 5.11 -2.65 -10.65
C SER A 82 5.17 -4.18 -10.62
N LYS A 83 5.13 -4.81 -11.81
CA LYS A 83 5.19 -6.27 -11.97
C LYS A 83 6.44 -6.91 -11.36
N SER A 84 7.56 -6.20 -11.35
CA SER A 84 8.79 -6.66 -10.71
C SER A 84 8.66 -6.77 -9.19
N MET A 85 7.85 -5.91 -8.55
CA MET A 85 7.62 -5.96 -7.10
C MET A 85 6.76 -7.17 -6.68
N MET A 86 5.97 -7.71 -7.60
CA MET A 86 5.16 -8.90 -7.36
C MET A 86 5.83 -10.20 -7.81
N LYS A 87 7.12 -10.18 -8.17
CA LYS A 87 7.86 -11.37 -8.58
C LYS A 87 8.75 -11.86 -7.44
N ARG A 88 8.49 -13.08 -6.97
CA ARG A 88 9.33 -13.73 -5.94
C ARG A 88 10.74 -14.03 -6.47
N TYR A 89 11.72 -13.88 -5.60
CA TYR A 89 13.07 -14.38 -5.78
C TYR A 89 13.13 -15.90 -5.56
N SER A 90 14.29 -16.51 -5.82
CA SER A 90 14.50 -17.95 -5.69
C SER A 90 14.32 -18.50 -4.28
N ASP A 91 14.46 -17.65 -3.26
CA ASP A 91 14.24 -17.95 -1.84
C ASP A 91 12.77 -17.81 -1.42
N GLY A 92 11.88 -17.48 -2.38
CA GLY A 92 10.46 -17.27 -2.16
C GLY A 92 10.10 -15.88 -1.64
N LEU A 93 11.05 -14.97 -1.44
CA LEU A 93 10.78 -13.62 -0.96
C LEU A 93 10.32 -12.69 -2.09
N LEU A 94 9.36 -11.81 -1.81
CA LEU A 94 9.04 -10.67 -2.65
C LEU A 94 10.03 -9.52 -2.36
N PRO A 95 10.29 -8.62 -3.32
CA PRO A 95 11.02 -7.37 -3.09
C PRO A 95 10.52 -6.59 -1.86
N GLY A 96 9.21 -6.59 -1.61
CA GLY A 96 8.61 -5.99 -0.42
C GLY A 96 9.07 -6.61 0.90
N HIS A 97 9.38 -7.92 0.92
CA HIS A 97 9.94 -8.57 2.11
C HIS A 97 11.33 -8.09 2.44
N ILE A 98 12.18 -7.89 1.44
CA ILE A 98 13.55 -7.39 1.64
C ILE A 98 13.49 -6.01 2.30
N TYR A 99 12.61 -5.15 1.78
CA TYR A 99 12.40 -3.83 2.37
C TYR A 99 11.78 -3.92 3.77
N MET A 100 10.84 -4.84 3.99
CA MET A 100 10.22 -5.08 5.31
C MET A 100 11.25 -5.50 6.35
N LEU A 101 12.18 -6.41 6.02
CA LEU A 101 13.26 -6.84 6.90
C LEU A 101 14.18 -5.67 7.27
N TYR A 102 14.60 -4.88 6.27
CA TYR A 102 15.36 -3.65 6.51
C TYR A 102 14.61 -2.67 7.42
N TRP A 103 13.31 -2.47 7.16
CA TRP A 103 12.48 -1.53 7.90
C TRP A 103 12.30 -1.96 9.36
N LEU A 104 11.99 -3.24 9.61
CA LEU A 104 11.84 -3.79 10.96
C LEU A 104 13.14 -3.72 11.76
N LYS A 105 14.29 -3.94 11.11
CA LYS A 105 15.62 -3.75 11.74
C LYS A 105 15.84 -2.31 12.18
N LYS A 106 15.42 -1.35 11.36
CA LYS A 106 15.70 0.09 11.55
C LYS A 106 14.67 0.80 12.43
N TYR A 107 13.42 0.34 12.42
CA TYR A 107 12.29 1.01 13.07
C TYR A 107 11.50 0.00 13.90
N SER A 108 11.78 -0.07 15.20
CA SER A 108 11.21 -1.08 16.10
C SER A 108 9.87 -0.72 16.74
N ASN A 109 9.34 0.51 16.56
CA ASN A 109 8.11 0.98 17.24
C ASN A 109 7.32 1.99 16.39
N LYS A 110 7.30 1.83 15.07
CA LYS A 110 6.59 2.76 14.18
C LYS A 110 5.31 2.14 13.65
N LYS A 111 4.33 3.00 13.37
CA LYS A 111 3.15 2.62 12.60
C LYS A 111 3.60 2.10 11.23
N THR A 112 2.97 1.01 10.79
CA THR A 112 3.17 0.45 9.45
C THR A 112 2.92 1.51 8.38
N PRO A 113 3.90 1.78 7.51
CA PRO A 113 3.74 2.73 6.41
C PRO A 113 2.86 2.18 5.29
N ALA A 114 2.05 3.06 4.69
CA ALA A 114 1.18 2.69 3.57
C ALA A 114 1.95 2.23 2.32
N TYR A 115 3.20 2.68 2.12
CA TYR A 115 3.97 2.29 0.92
C TYR A 115 4.20 0.78 0.79
N PHE A 116 4.05 -0.02 1.86
CA PHE A 116 4.09 -1.48 1.73
C PHE A 116 2.98 -2.00 0.81
N GLU A 117 1.81 -1.38 0.87
CA GLU A 117 0.72 -1.68 -0.06
C GLU A 117 0.91 -0.95 -1.40
N TYR A 118 1.29 0.34 -1.38
CA TYR A 118 1.31 1.20 -2.57
C TYR A 118 2.49 0.99 -3.50
N GLU A 119 3.66 0.70 -2.97
CA GLU A 119 4.87 0.49 -3.76
C GLU A 119 5.20 -1.00 -3.92
N TYR A 120 4.97 -1.78 -2.86
CA TYR A 120 5.36 -3.19 -2.81
C TYR A 120 4.19 -4.17 -2.95
N GLY A 121 2.94 -3.71 -2.88
CA GLY A 121 1.77 -4.57 -3.06
C GLY A 121 1.59 -5.67 -2.00
N ILE A 122 2.13 -5.51 -0.80
CA ILE A 122 2.06 -6.53 0.25
C ILE A 122 1.16 -6.13 1.41
N ASP A 123 0.46 -7.11 2.00
CA ASP A 123 -0.14 -6.99 3.32
C ASP A 123 0.93 -7.14 4.39
N PHE A 124 1.22 -6.04 5.09
CA PHE A 124 2.27 -6.03 6.09
C PHE A 124 2.09 -7.08 7.19
N VAL A 125 0.85 -7.32 7.65
CA VAL A 125 0.59 -8.22 8.78
C VAL A 125 0.70 -9.67 8.35
N ALA A 126 0.09 -10.02 7.21
CA ALA A 126 0.18 -11.36 6.65
C ALA A 126 1.63 -11.71 6.27
N GLU A 127 2.34 -10.79 5.63
CA GLU A 127 3.71 -11.04 5.19
C GLU A 127 4.72 -11.06 6.35
N LYS A 128 4.53 -10.25 7.40
CA LYS A 128 5.33 -10.38 8.63
C LYS A 128 5.16 -11.77 9.25
N THR A 129 3.93 -12.30 9.25
CA THR A 129 3.66 -13.67 9.71
C THR A 129 4.35 -14.72 8.84
N PHE A 130 4.34 -14.54 7.52
CA PHE A 130 5.09 -15.39 6.59
C PHE A 130 6.60 -15.38 6.90
N LEU A 131 7.19 -14.21 7.13
CA LEU A 131 8.61 -14.08 7.45
C LEU A 131 8.98 -14.77 8.77
N LYS A 132 8.15 -14.68 9.80
CA LYS A 132 8.31 -15.43 11.05
C LYS A 132 8.28 -16.94 10.83
N ARG A 133 7.23 -17.45 10.16
CA ARG A 133 7.06 -18.89 9.89
C ARG A 133 8.21 -19.49 9.09
N ASN A 134 8.85 -18.69 8.23
CA ASN A 134 9.97 -19.13 7.41
C ASN A 134 11.35 -18.84 8.03
N GLY A 135 11.39 -18.37 9.29
CA GLY A 135 12.62 -18.17 10.06
C GLY A 135 13.42 -16.93 9.65
N TYR A 136 12.85 -16.00 8.90
CA TYR A 136 13.49 -14.72 8.55
C TYR A 136 13.36 -13.70 9.70
N LEU A 137 12.33 -13.83 10.52
CA LEU A 137 12.12 -13.03 11.74
C LEU A 137 12.08 -13.94 12.97
N ASP A 138 12.56 -13.43 14.10
CA ASP A 138 12.39 -14.04 15.41
C ASP A 138 11.02 -13.70 16.04
N GLU A 139 10.75 -14.26 17.22
CA GLU A 139 9.50 -13.99 17.96
C GLU A 139 9.31 -12.50 18.30
N LEU A 140 10.40 -11.75 18.42
CA LEU A 140 10.45 -10.32 18.75
C LEU A 140 10.38 -9.42 17.50
N ASP A 141 9.99 -9.95 16.33
CA ASP A 141 9.92 -9.25 15.04
C ASP A 141 11.29 -8.70 14.56
N LYS A 142 12.41 -9.28 15.02
CA LYS A 142 13.76 -8.89 14.58
C LYS A 142 14.29 -9.85 13.50
N PRO A 143 15.01 -9.33 12.48
CA PRO A 143 15.64 -10.20 11.48
C PRO A 143 16.65 -11.17 12.09
N THR A 144 16.54 -12.43 11.68
CA THR A 144 17.49 -13.50 12.01
C THR A 144 18.69 -13.45 11.04
N PRO A 145 19.75 -14.26 11.23
CA PRO A 145 20.81 -14.39 10.23
C PRO A 145 20.32 -14.80 8.83
N LYS A 146 19.16 -15.45 8.73
CA LYS A 146 18.54 -15.80 7.43
C LYS A 146 17.88 -14.59 6.75
N GLY A 147 17.44 -13.61 7.53
CA GLY A 147 16.80 -12.37 7.06
C GLY A 147 17.74 -11.18 6.96
N ILE A 148 19.06 -11.39 6.99
CA ILE A 148 20.12 -10.37 6.90
C ILE A 148 20.93 -10.57 5.63
#